data_AF-A0A1V5K7B0-F1
#
_entry.id   AF-A0A1V5K7B0-F1
#
_cell.length_a   1.000
_cell.length_b   1.000
_cell.length_c   1.000
_cell.angle_alpha   90.00
_cell.angle_beta   90.00
_cell.angle_gamma   90.00
#
_symmetry.space_group_name_H-M   'P 1'
#
loop_
_entity.id
_entity.type
_entity.pdbx_description
1 polymer ?
#
loop_
_entity_poly.entity_id
_entity_poly.type
_entity_poly.pdbx_seq_one_letter_code
_entity_poly.pdbx_strand_id
1 'polypeptide(L)'
;MKAWVDYMAYKAGDSYFWNTDFAFGDWLAFATTRSDYPGATTDKDLICQAYFARSTDLVQRTAVLLGKKEDAAHYADLLAKVKKVFMDEFVTPNGRVSSNTQTAYALALAFDLLPESLRSSAAKRLADDVNRFKHITTGFVGAPLVCPVLGDNGYFKEAFMLLNRKEYPSWLYPITKGATTIWERWDGIKADGSFQDAGMNSFNHYAYGAIGEWLYRIVAGVEIDPQQPGYKHIIFQPHPGGGLTQAKAEVRSLYGPVACGWEIKDKKMRLNLVVPPNTTATAILPNAQLDSVKEGVKKLGKVDGVIASEQKGSDVVLKLGSGTYNLAYACE
;
A
#
# COMPACT_ATOMS: atom_id res chain seq x y z
N MET A 1 -15.80 -15.61 -8.67
CA MET A 1 -15.84 -14.15 -8.47
C MET A 1 -17.23 -13.58 -8.78
N LYS A 2 -17.78 -13.77 -10.00
CA LYS A 2 -19.15 -13.31 -10.36
C LYS A 2 -20.21 -13.64 -9.31
N ALA A 3 -20.41 -14.93 -9.01
CA ALA A 3 -21.41 -15.39 -8.04
C ALA A 3 -21.30 -14.71 -6.65
N TRP A 4 -20.11 -14.28 -6.23
CA TRP A 4 -19.94 -13.55 -4.97
C TRP A 4 -20.40 -12.10 -5.08
N VAL A 5 -20.05 -11.41 -6.17
CA VAL A 5 -20.53 -10.04 -6.44
C VAL A 5 -22.04 -10.03 -6.69
N ASP A 6 -22.55 -11.02 -7.40
CA ASP A 6 -23.98 -11.17 -7.67
C ASP A 6 -24.76 -11.45 -6.36
N TYR A 7 -24.18 -12.22 -5.42
CA TYR A 7 -24.73 -12.38 -4.08
C TYR A 7 -24.80 -11.05 -3.33
N MET A 8 -23.70 -10.27 -3.29
CA MET A 8 -23.71 -8.96 -2.63
C MET A 8 -24.72 -8.01 -3.28
N ALA A 9 -24.83 -8.00 -4.61
CA ALA A 9 -25.81 -7.21 -5.34
C ALA A 9 -27.25 -7.65 -5.04
N TYR A 10 -27.51 -8.96 -4.98
CA TYR A 10 -28.80 -9.50 -4.59
C TYR A 10 -29.19 -9.08 -3.16
N LYS A 11 -28.23 -9.15 -2.22
CA LYS A 11 -28.44 -8.75 -0.83
C LYS A 11 -28.69 -7.25 -0.67
N ALA A 12 -28.01 -6.43 -1.47
CA ALA A 12 -28.18 -4.98 -1.49
C ALA A 12 -29.51 -4.53 -2.14
N GLY A 13 -30.04 -5.34 -3.05
CA GLY A 13 -31.26 -5.05 -3.80
C GLY A 13 -31.16 -3.74 -4.58
N ASP A 14 -32.31 -3.07 -4.77
CA ASP A 14 -32.40 -1.84 -5.56
C ASP A 14 -31.71 -0.64 -4.88
N SER A 15 -31.35 -0.74 -3.61
CA SER A 15 -30.61 0.30 -2.89
C SER A 15 -29.12 0.29 -3.21
N TYR A 16 -28.57 -0.84 -3.69
CA TYR A 16 -27.14 -1.09 -3.86
C TYR A 16 -26.30 -0.88 -2.59
N PHE A 17 -26.95 -0.85 -1.41
CA PHE A 17 -26.31 -0.77 -0.11
C PHE A 17 -26.29 -2.15 0.57
N TRP A 18 -25.09 -2.70 0.79
CA TRP A 18 -24.93 -4.01 1.44
C TRP A 18 -24.61 -3.84 2.93
N ASN A 19 -25.63 -3.88 3.78
CA ASN A 19 -25.55 -3.66 5.24
C ASN A 19 -26.28 -4.71 6.09
N THR A 20 -26.70 -5.83 5.50
CA THR A 20 -27.58 -6.80 6.19
C THR A 20 -26.86 -7.98 6.82
N ASP A 21 -25.63 -8.26 6.39
CA ASP A 21 -24.90 -9.46 6.78
C ASP A 21 -23.92 -9.19 7.92
N PHE A 22 -23.57 -10.23 8.68
CA PHE A 22 -22.55 -10.14 9.70
C PHE A 22 -21.19 -9.77 9.09
N ALA A 23 -20.51 -8.82 9.73
CA ALA A 23 -19.13 -8.46 9.41
C ALA A 23 -18.28 -8.34 10.69
N PHE A 24 -17.03 -8.80 10.60
CA PHE A 24 -16.04 -8.58 11.65
C PHE A 24 -15.63 -7.10 11.75
N GLY A 25 -15.75 -6.34 10.65
CA GLY A 25 -15.30 -4.96 10.56
C GLY A 25 -13.77 -4.86 10.50
N ASP A 26 -13.22 -3.77 11.01
CA ASP A 26 -11.78 -3.58 11.12
C ASP A 26 -11.23 -4.34 12.33
N TRP A 27 -11.20 -5.66 12.19
CA TRP A 27 -10.92 -6.60 13.26
C TRP A 27 -9.62 -6.26 13.98
N LEU A 28 -9.68 -6.18 15.31
CA LEU A 28 -8.53 -5.89 16.18
C LEU A 28 -7.85 -4.54 15.92
N ALA A 29 -8.59 -3.57 15.37
CA ALA A 29 -8.22 -2.16 15.41
C ALA A 29 -7.90 -1.70 16.84
N PHE A 30 -7.09 -0.64 16.94
CA PHE A 30 -6.71 -0.10 18.24
C PHE A 30 -7.96 0.28 19.05
N ALA A 31 -8.04 -0.19 20.29
CA ALA A 31 -9.14 0.11 21.18
C ALA A 31 -8.59 0.59 22.52
N THR A 32 -9.32 1.52 23.15
CA THR A 32 -9.01 2.02 24.48
C THR A 32 -10.30 2.36 25.21
N THR A 33 -10.27 2.25 26.54
CA THR A 33 -11.37 2.66 27.43
C THR A 33 -11.24 4.12 27.89
N ARG A 34 -10.19 4.83 27.43
CA ARG A 34 -9.99 6.24 27.71
C ARG A 34 -11.12 7.07 27.09
N SER A 35 -11.86 7.78 27.94
CA SER A 35 -12.98 8.62 27.53
C SER A 35 -12.58 9.82 26.67
N ASP A 36 -11.33 10.27 26.78
CA ASP A 36 -10.77 11.38 26.01
C ASP A 36 -10.16 10.94 24.66
N TYR A 37 -10.17 9.65 24.35
CA TYR A 37 -9.70 9.13 23.07
C TYR A 37 -10.87 9.07 22.08
N PRO A 38 -10.82 9.79 20.93
CA PRO A 38 -11.97 9.95 20.03
C PRO A 38 -12.37 8.69 19.23
N GLY A 39 -11.82 7.53 19.57
CA GLY A 39 -12.11 6.23 18.96
C GLY A 39 -11.34 5.95 17.66
N ALA A 40 -11.12 4.66 17.37
CA ALA A 40 -10.57 4.17 16.12
C ALA A 40 -11.49 3.16 15.41
N THR A 41 -12.69 2.97 15.94
CA THR A 41 -13.69 2.04 15.39
C THR A 41 -14.26 2.61 14.10
N THR A 42 -14.08 1.85 13.02
CA THR A 42 -14.66 2.17 11.72
C THR A 42 -16.00 1.47 11.57
N ASP A 43 -16.98 2.17 11.01
CA ASP A 43 -18.31 1.61 10.76
C ASP A 43 -18.20 0.36 9.88
N LYS A 44 -18.92 -0.70 10.26
CA LYS A 44 -18.94 -1.97 9.52
C LYS A 44 -19.61 -1.81 8.17
N ASP A 45 -20.65 -0.98 8.06
CA ASP A 45 -21.38 -0.76 6.81
C ASP A 45 -20.50 -0.04 5.79
N LEU A 46 -19.67 0.91 6.27
CA LEU A 46 -18.65 1.55 5.45
C LEU A 46 -17.66 0.52 4.89
N ILE A 47 -17.17 -0.39 5.74
CA ILE A 47 -16.21 -1.42 5.33
C ILE A 47 -16.87 -2.39 4.33
N CYS A 48 -18.09 -2.86 4.61
CA CYS A 48 -18.83 -3.75 3.72
C CYS A 48 -19.04 -3.10 2.35
N GLN A 49 -19.49 -1.84 2.31
CA GLN A 49 -19.71 -1.11 1.07
C GLN A 49 -18.40 -0.88 0.30
N ALA A 50 -17.31 -0.56 1.00
CA ALA A 50 -15.98 -0.42 0.39
C ALA A 50 -15.50 -1.73 -0.25
N TYR A 51 -15.66 -2.86 0.43
CA TYR A 51 -15.28 -4.17 -0.10
C TYR A 51 -16.23 -4.69 -1.19
N PHE A 52 -17.50 -4.28 -1.18
CA PHE A 52 -18.43 -4.53 -2.29
C PHE A 52 -17.95 -3.82 -3.55
N ALA A 53 -17.60 -2.53 -3.45
CA ALA A 53 -17.00 -1.78 -4.56
C ALA A 53 -15.70 -2.44 -5.04
N ARG A 54 -14.79 -2.77 -4.12
CA ARG A 54 -13.51 -3.41 -4.47
C ARG A 54 -13.69 -4.75 -5.17
N SER A 55 -14.59 -5.59 -4.69
CA SER A 55 -14.86 -6.89 -5.30
C SER A 55 -15.46 -6.73 -6.71
N THR A 56 -16.36 -5.77 -6.88
CA THR A 56 -16.98 -5.46 -8.18
C THR A 56 -15.96 -4.93 -9.18
N ASP A 57 -15.09 -4.01 -8.76
CA ASP A 57 -13.95 -3.50 -9.55
C ASP A 57 -13.02 -4.63 -10.01
N LEU A 58 -12.66 -5.55 -9.13
CA LEU A 58 -11.81 -6.69 -9.48
C LEU A 58 -12.48 -7.63 -10.50
N VAL A 59 -13.79 -7.87 -10.38
CA VAL A 59 -14.54 -8.68 -11.36
C VAL A 59 -14.60 -7.96 -12.71
N GLN A 60 -14.89 -6.66 -12.71
CA GLN A 60 -14.94 -5.83 -13.92
C GLN A 60 -13.60 -5.82 -14.65
N ARG A 61 -12.49 -5.56 -13.96
CA ARG A 61 -11.13 -5.61 -14.55
C ARG A 61 -10.79 -6.99 -15.10
N THR A 62 -11.15 -8.05 -14.37
CA THR A 62 -10.94 -9.43 -14.82
C THR A 62 -11.74 -9.74 -16.09
N ALA A 63 -12.99 -9.26 -16.17
CA ALA A 63 -13.83 -9.43 -17.35
C ALA A 63 -13.23 -8.72 -18.58
N VAL A 64 -12.70 -7.51 -18.41
CA VAL A 64 -11.96 -6.78 -19.47
C VAL A 64 -10.76 -7.59 -19.95
N LEU A 65 -9.93 -8.07 -19.03
CA LEU A 65 -8.73 -8.86 -19.38
C LEU A 65 -9.05 -10.15 -20.13
N LEU A 66 -10.19 -10.79 -19.80
CA LEU A 66 -10.65 -12.02 -20.46
C LEU A 66 -11.49 -11.77 -21.72
N GLY A 67 -11.67 -10.52 -22.14
CA GLY A 67 -12.49 -10.18 -23.32
C GLY A 67 -13.99 -10.38 -23.14
N LYS A 68 -14.49 -10.52 -21.91
CA LYS A 68 -15.91 -10.71 -21.58
C LYS A 68 -16.64 -9.36 -21.54
N LYS A 69 -16.95 -8.83 -22.72
CA LYS A 69 -17.49 -7.46 -22.88
C LYS A 69 -18.79 -7.20 -22.13
N GLU A 70 -19.73 -8.15 -22.15
CA GLU A 70 -21.03 -8.03 -21.47
C GLU A 70 -20.85 -7.98 -19.95
N ASP A 71 -20.07 -8.90 -19.38
CA ASP A 71 -19.73 -8.91 -17.95
C ASP A 71 -19.01 -7.60 -17.56
N ALA A 72 -18.05 -7.15 -18.36
CA ALA A 72 -17.32 -5.92 -18.09
C ALA A 72 -18.24 -4.69 -18.04
N ALA A 73 -19.19 -4.59 -18.97
CA ALA A 73 -20.18 -3.50 -18.98
C ALA A 73 -21.14 -3.60 -17.79
N HIS A 74 -21.64 -4.80 -17.48
CA HIS A 74 -22.54 -5.03 -16.36
C HIS A 74 -21.91 -4.64 -15.02
N TYR A 75 -20.69 -5.12 -14.74
CA TYR A 75 -20.02 -4.79 -13.47
C TYR A 75 -19.49 -3.36 -13.42
N ALA A 76 -19.25 -2.71 -14.57
CA ALA A 76 -18.95 -1.27 -14.60
C ALA A 76 -20.16 -0.43 -14.16
N ASP A 77 -21.36 -0.76 -14.63
CA ASP A 77 -22.60 -0.12 -14.19
C ASP A 77 -22.86 -0.36 -12.69
N LEU A 78 -22.72 -1.61 -12.23
CA LEU A 78 -22.87 -1.94 -10.81
C LEU A 78 -21.85 -1.18 -9.96
N LEU A 79 -20.57 -1.14 -10.35
CA LEU A 79 -19.53 -0.43 -9.61
C LEU A 79 -19.86 1.06 -9.46
N ALA A 80 -20.37 1.71 -10.51
CA ALA A 80 -20.77 3.11 -10.46
C ALA A 80 -21.87 3.35 -9.41
N LYS A 81 -22.87 2.47 -9.35
CA LYS A 81 -23.97 2.54 -8.38
C LYS A 81 -23.49 2.30 -6.95
N VAL A 82 -22.65 1.29 -6.74
CA VAL A 82 -22.07 0.95 -5.42
C VAL A 82 -21.17 2.08 -4.90
N LYS A 83 -20.32 2.67 -5.76
CA LYS A 83 -19.52 3.86 -5.43
C LYS A 83 -20.38 5.07 -5.11
N LYS A 84 -21.50 5.27 -5.83
CA LYS A 84 -22.44 6.34 -5.53
C LYS A 84 -23.04 6.20 -4.12
N VAL A 85 -23.48 5.00 -3.74
CA VAL A 85 -23.97 4.75 -2.37
C VAL A 85 -22.89 5.05 -1.34
N PHE A 86 -21.64 4.62 -1.59
CA PHE A 86 -20.54 4.94 -0.67
C PHE A 86 -20.34 6.45 -0.50
N MET A 87 -20.37 7.20 -1.59
CA MET A 87 -20.23 8.65 -1.58
C MET A 87 -21.38 9.34 -0.84
N ASP A 88 -22.62 8.94 -1.12
CA ASP A 88 -23.81 9.57 -0.54
C ASP A 88 -23.93 9.29 0.96
N GLU A 89 -23.60 8.07 1.41
CA GLU A 89 -23.78 7.65 2.81
C GLU A 89 -22.58 8.03 3.70
N PHE A 90 -21.36 7.89 3.18
CA PHE A 90 -20.16 7.95 4.03
C PHE A 90 -19.24 9.13 3.76
N VAL A 91 -19.51 9.98 2.76
CA VAL A 91 -18.59 11.06 2.38
C VAL A 91 -19.29 12.40 2.38
N THR A 92 -18.80 13.32 3.21
CA THR A 92 -19.27 14.71 3.19
C THR A 92 -18.78 15.45 1.94
N PRO A 93 -19.42 16.56 1.52
CA PRO A 93 -18.99 17.35 0.36
C PRO A 93 -17.53 17.85 0.41
N ASN A 94 -16.97 18.00 1.62
CA ASN A 94 -15.59 18.44 1.84
C ASN A 94 -14.58 17.28 2.00
N GLY A 95 -14.95 16.06 1.60
CA GLY A 95 -14.07 14.88 1.58
C GLY A 95 -13.79 14.25 2.94
N ARG A 96 -14.53 14.64 4.00
CA ARG A 96 -14.49 13.90 5.27
C ARG A 96 -15.25 12.59 5.10
N VAL A 97 -14.59 11.48 5.41
CA VAL A 97 -15.20 10.14 5.42
C VAL A 97 -15.77 9.86 6.82
N SER A 98 -16.92 9.20 6.88
CA SER A 98 -17.57 8.75 8.11
C SER A 98 -16.63 7.89 8.97
N SER A 99 -16.89 7.84 10.28
CA SER A 99 -15.98 7.37 11.34
C SER A 99 -14.70 8.19 11.52
N ASN A 100 -14.18 8.85 10.48
CA ASN A 100 -12.98 9.68 10.53
C ASN A 100 -11.76 8.97 11.15
N THR A 101 -11.56 7.71 10.76
CA THR A 101 -10.49 6.82 11.23
C THR A 101 -9.42 6.60 10.14
N GLN A 102 -8.24 6.12 10.53
CA GLN A 102 -7.20 5.74 9.56
C GLN A 102 -7.72 4.72 8.54
N THR A 103 -8.47 3.70 8.99
CA THR A 103 -9.04 2.66 8.13
C THR A 103 -10.07 3.20 7.15
N ALA A 104 -10.95 4.10 7.58
CA ALA A 104 -11.96 4.68 6.69
C ALA A 104 -11.31 5.42 5.51
N TYR A 105 -10.31 6.26 5.79
CA TYR A 105 -9.57 6.96 4.73
C TYR A 105 -8.71 6.02 3.88
N ALA A 106 -8.03 5.04 4.50
CA ALA A 106 -7.21 4.08 3.77
C ALA A 106 -8.05 3.27 2.77
N LEU A 107 -9.21 2.75 3.17
CA LEU A 107 -10.13 2.02 2.29
C LEU A 107 -10.65 2.91 1.16
N ALA A 108 -11.12 4.12 1.49
CA ALA A 108 -11.68 5.04 0.50
C ALA A 108 -10.67 5.43 -0.60
N LEU A 109 -9.41 5.66 -0.21
CA LEU A 109 -8.33 6.03 -1.14
C LEU A 109 -7.80 4.83 -1.92
N ALA A 110 -7.56 3.70 -1.25
CA ALA A 110 -7.00 2.49 -1.86
C ALA A 110 -7.95 1.84 -2.87
N PHE A 111 -9.26 1.89 -2.61
CA PHE A 111 -10.28 1.30 -3.49
C PHE A 111 -10.86 2.30 -4.49
N ASP A 112 -10.25 3.48 -4.60
CA ASP A 112 -10.67 4.55 -5.50
C ASP A 112 -12.16 4.90 -5.37
N LEU A 113 -12.64 5.09 -4.15
CA LEU A 113 -14.05 5.39 -3.88
C LEU A 113 -14.37 6.88 -3.96
N LEU A 114 -13.33 7.73 -3.92
CA LEU A 114 -13.46 9.18 -3.92
C LEU A 114 -13.17 9.74 -5.32
N PRO A 115 -13.90 10.79 -5.76
CA PRO A 115 -13.53 11.52 -6.96
C PRO A 115 -12.18 12.22 -6.78
N GLU A 116 -11.45 12.43 -7.88
CA GLU A 116 -10.09 13.01 -7.87
C GLU A 116 -9.99 14.31 -7.06
N SER A 117 -11.01 15.17 -7.15
CA SER A 117 -11.08 16.44 -6.43
C SER A 117 -11.08 16.32 -4.90
N LEU A 118 -11.45 15.17 -4.34
CA LEU A 118 -11.51 14.92 -2.90
C LEU A 118 -10.35 14.07 -2.37
N ARG A 119 -9.61 13.38 -3.24
CA ARG A 119 -8.56 12.44 -2.85
C ARG A 119 -7.45 13.11 -2.02
N SER A 120 -6.96 14.26 -2.48
CA SER A 120 -5.90 15.01 -1.77
C SER A 120 -6.34 15.46 -0.37
N SER A 121 -7.59 15.91 -0.22
CA SER A 121 -8.15 16.30 1.08
C SER A 121 -8.28 15.11 2.02
N ALA A 122 -8.79 13.98 1.54
CA ALA A 122 -8.90 12.75 2.31
C ALA A 122 -7.53 12.19 2.74
N ALA A 123 -6.54 12.20 1.83
CA ALA A 123 -5.18 11.78 2.14
C ALA A 123 -4.52 12.69 3.18
N LYS A 124 -4.73 14.01 3.09
CA LYS A 124 -4.28 14.95 4.12
C LYS A 124 -4.91 14.64 5.47
N ARG A 125 -6.21 14.34 5.51
CA ARG A 125 -6.89 13.97 6.78
C ARG A 125 -6.33 12.69 7.39
N LEU A 126 -6.01 11.69 6.57
CA LEU A 126 -5.32 10.49 7.05
C LEU A 126 -3.94 10.83 7.65
N ALA A 127 -3.14 11.63 6.96
CA ALA A 127 -1.82 12.05 7.44
C ALA A 127 -1.92 12.90 8.73
N ASP A 128 -2.89 13.81 8.80
CA ASP A 128 -3.16 14.62 9.99
C ASP A 128 -3.57 13.73 11.17
N ASP A 129 -4.38 12.69 10.94
CA ASP A 129 -4.79 11.72 11.96
C ASP A 129 -3.61 10.90 12.50
N VAL A 130 -2.78 10.39 11.60
CA VAL A 130 -1.51 9.72 11.94
C VAL A 130 -0.58 10.65 12.72
N ASN A 131 -0.50 11.92 12.34
CA ASN A 131 0.26 12.93 13.06
C ASN A 131 -0.31 13.27 14.43
N ARG A 132 -1.64 13.25 14.58
CA ARG A 132 -2.32 13.50 15.85
C ARG A 132 -2.06 12.37 16.84
N PHE A 133 -2.22 11.12 16.42
CA PHE A 133 -2.05 9.97 17.31
C PHE A 133 -0.60 9.51 17.46
N LYS A 134 0.26 9.76 16.46
CA LYS A 134 1.65 9.28 16.41
C LYS A 134 1.77 7.75 16.50
N HIS A 135 0.70 7.03 16.22
CA HIS A 135 0.64 5.57 16.22
C HIS A 135 -0.44 5.06 15.27
N ILE A 136 -0.35 3.78 14.92
CA ILE A 136 -1.34 3.10 14.08
C ILE A 136 -2.63 2.88 14.87
N THR A 137 -3.78 3.02 14.21
CA THR A 137 -5.08 2.75 14.84
C THR A 137 -5.89 1.67 14.11
N THR A 138 -5.40 1.22 12.96
CA THR A 138 -6.07 0.26 12.08
C THR A 138 -6.01 -1.18 12.59
N GLY A 139 -7.04 -1.96 12.24
CA GLY A 139 -7.09 -3.41 12.37
C GLY A 139 -6.72 -4.13 11.09
N PHE A 140 -7.26 -5.33 10.90
CA PHE A 140 -6.87 -6.25 9.82
C PHE A 140 -7.09 -5.70 8.42
N VAL A 141 -8.11 -4.86 8.19
CA VAL A 141 -8.42 -4.36 6.84
C VAL A 141 -7.77 -3.01 6.56
N GLY A 142 -7.45 -2.23 7.59
CA GLY A 142 -6.73 -0.96 7.43
C GLY A 142 -5.21 -1.09 7.43
N ALA A 143 -4.65 -1.98 8.25
CA ALA A 143 -3.19 -2.10 8.43
C ALA A 143 -2.41 -2.43 7.13
N PRO A 144 -2.93 -3.29 6.22
CA PRO A 144 -2.27 -3.52 4.93
C PRO A 144 -2.22 -2.27 4.03
N LEU A 145 -3.13 -1.31 4.24
CA LEU A 145 -3.38 -0.22 3.30
C LEU A 145 -2.81 1.13 3.75
N VAL A 146 -2.66 1.35 5.07
CA VAL A 146 -2.33 2.67 5.61
C VAL A 146 -0.99 3.23 5.09
N CYS A 147 0.09 2.43 5.10
CA CYS A 147 1.40 2.88 4.62
C CYS A 147 1.46 3.04 3.10
N PRO A 148 0.94 2.09 2.27
CA PRO A 148 0.79 2.30 0.83
C PRO A 148 0.04 3.58 0.49
N VAL A 149 -1.15 3.79 1.07
CA VAL A 149 -1.99 4.96 0.78
C VAL A 149 -1.30 6.26 1.17
N LEU A 150 -0.64 6.32 2.34
CA LEU A 150 0.15 7.49 2.73
C LEU A 150 1.25 7.78 1.69
N GLY A 151 2.01 6.75 1.30
CA GLY A 151 3.09 6.87 0.31
C GLY A 151 2.60 7.35 -1.06
N ASP A 152 1.56 6.72 -1.60
CA ASP A 152 0.96 7.05 -2.90
C ASP A 152 0.47 8.50 -2.97
N ASN A 153 0.21 9.12 -1.81
CA ASN A 153 -0.25 10.51 -1.70
C ASN A 153 0.83 11.45 -1.14
N GLY A 154 2.10 11.05 -1.14
CA GLY A 154 3.25 11.89 -0.77
C GLY A 154 3.53 12.01 0.73
N TYR A 155 2.81 11.28 1.58
CA TYR A 155 2.95 11.28 3.04
C TYR A 155 3.90 10.18 3.54
N PHE A 156 5.04 10.00 2.86
CA PHE A 156 6.04 8.99 3.24
C PHE A 156 6.59 9.20 4.65
N LYS A 157 6.71 10.44 5.11
CA LYS A 157 7.18 10.76 6.47
C LYS A 157 6.28 10.10 7.52
N GLU A 158 4.97 10.19 7.35
CA GLU A 158 3.97 9.58 8.21
C GLU A 158 4.02 8.04 8.13
N ALA A 159 4.16 7.48 6.93
CA ALA A 159 4.30 6.03 6.76
C ALA A 159 5.54 5.48 7.49
N PHE A 160 6.70 6.13 7.32
CA PHE A 160 7.93 5.75 8.03
C PHE A 160 7.84 5.99 9.54
N MET A 161 7.12 7.02 9.99
CA MET A 161 6.86 7.23 11.42
C MET A 161 6.09 6.05 12.03
N LEU A 162 5.08 5.52 11.33
CA LEU A 162 4.35 4.33 11.78
C LEU A 162 5.23 3.08 11.76
N LEU A 163 6.02 2.87 10.69
CA LEU A 163 6.92 1.71 10.58
C LEU A 163 7.96 1.68 11.71
N ASN A 164 8.57 2.83 12.02
CA ASN A 164 9.70 2.93 12.94
C ASN A 164 9.29 3.03 14.42
N ARG A 165 7.99 3.18 14.71
CA ARG A 165 7.50 3.25 16.09
C ARG A 165 7.77 1.92 16.80
N LYS A 166 8.31 1.99 18.02
CA LYS A 166 8.59 0.83 18.89
C LYS A 166 7.65 0.71 20.09
N GLU A 167 6.89 1.75 20.38
CA GLU A 167 5.90 1.76 21.45
C GLU A 167 4.55 1.18 20.97
N TYR A 168 3.77 0.62 21.90
CA TYR A 168 2.40 0.20 21.60
C TYR A 168 1.53 1.39 21.16
N PRO A 169 0.61 1.20 20.19
CA PRO A 169 0.56 0.13 19.19
C PRO A 169 1.54 0.39 18.03
N SER A 170 2.24 -0.66 17.57
CA SER A 170 3.11 -0.62 16.38
C SER A 170 3.55 -2.01 15.94
N TRP A 171 4.12 -2.14 14.74
CA TRP A 171 4.74 -3.38 14.27
C TRP A 171 6.01 -3.76 15.04
N LEU A 172 6.81 -2.79 15.49
CA LEU A 172 8.07 -3.10 16.21
C LEU A 172 7.84 -3.33 17.71
N TYR A 173 6.70 -2.93 18.28
CA TYR A 173 6.41 -3.18 19.68
C TYR A 173 6.48 -4.66 20.07
N PRO A 174 5.83 -5.61 19.36
CA PRO A 174 6.00 -7.04 19.62
C PRO A 174 7.46 -7.49 19.60
N ILE A 175 8.28 -6.95 18.68
CA ILE A 175 9.70 -7.28 18.57
C ILE A 175 10.45 -6.83 19.83
N THR A 176 10.14 -5.64 20.38
CA THR A 176 10.72 -5.21 21.66
C THR A 176 10.35 -6.10 22.85
N LYS A 177 9.29 -6.91 22.69
CA LYS A 177 8.82 -7.90 23.67
C LYS A 177 9.28 -9.33 23.33
N GLY A 178 10.19 -9.50 22.36
CA GLY A 178 10.77 -10.81 22.00
C GLY A 178 9.98 -11.61 20.97
N ALA A 179 9.03 -10.98 20.25
CA ALA A 179 8.31 -11.65 19.17
C ALA A 179 9.25 -12.10 18.04
N THR A 180 9.10 -13.35 17.61
CA THR A 180 9.76 -13.91 16.42
C THR A 180 8.78 -14.19 15.27
N THR A 181 7.49 -13.93 15.50
CA THR A 181 6.37 -14.05 14.56
C THR A 181 5.42 -12.87 14.78
N ILE A 182 4.51 -12.63 13.82
CA ILE A 182 3.49 -11.58 13.95
C ILE A 182 2.37 -12.06 14.87
N TRP A 183 1.91 -11.21 15.79
CA TRP A 183 0.83 -11.54 16.73
C TRP A 183 -0.55 -11.20 16.14
N GLU A 184 -1.58 -11.88 16.64
CA GLU A 184 -2.98 -11.60 16.28
C GLU A 184 -3.42 -10.22 16.76
N ARG A 185 -2.97 -9.79 17.94
CA ARG A 185 -3.25 -8.48 18.52
C ARG A 185 -2.01 -7.61 18.55
N TRP A 186 -2.20 -6.31 18.39
CA TRP A 186 -1.13 -5.31 18.57
C TRP A 186 -0.46 -5.37 19.95
N ASP A 187 -1.20 -5.79 20.97
CA ASP A 187 -0.78 -5.91 22.37
C ASP A 187 -0.90 -7.34 22.92
N GLY A 188 -0.59 -8.37 22.12
CA GLY A 188 -0.68 -9.75 22.60
C GLY A 188 0.02 -10.00 23.95
N ILE A 189 1.15 -9.31 24.17
CA ILE A 189 1.64 -8.91 25.50
C ILE A 189 1.38 -7.42 25.68
N LYS A 190 0.65 -7.05 26.74
CA LYS A 190 0.31 -5.67 27.08
C LYS A 190 1.53 -4.89 27.58
N ALA A 191 1.42 -3.57 27.64
CA ALA A 191 2.51 -2.70 28.07
C ALA A 191 3.02 -3.05 29.49
N ASP A 192 2.12 -3.48 30.38
CA ASP A 192 2.41 -3.92 31.75
C ASP A 192 3.03 -5.32 31.85
N GLY A 193 3.19 -6.03 30.73
CA GLY A 193 3.77 -7.37 30.66
C GLY A 193 2.76 -8.52 30.82
N SER A 194 1.49 -8.22 31.14
CA SER A 194 0.44 -9.23 31.17
C SER A 194 0.00 -9.64 29.76
N PHE A 195 -0.61 -10.81 29.64
CA PHE A 195 -1.17 -11.25 28.36
C PHE A 195 -2.54 -10.58 28.07
N GLN A 196 -2.86 -10.48 26.79
CA GLN A 196 -4.23 -10.26 26.33
C GLN A 196 -5.15 -11.46 26.60
N ASP A 197 -6.44 -11.29 26.31
CA ASP A 197 -7.48 -12.30 26.52
C ASP A 197 -7.11 -13.68 25.95
N ALA A 198 -7.10 -14.71 26.81
CA ALA A 198 -6.66 -16.05 26.43
C ALA A 198 -7.58 -16.75 25.40
N GLY A 199 -8.83 -16.28 25.24
CA GLY A 199 -9.76 -16.81 24.25
C GLY A 199 -9.40 -16.40 22.81
N MET A 200 -8.68 -15.30 22.63
CA MET A 200 -8.26 -14.80 21.32
C MET A 200 -6.99 -13.95 21.44
N ASN A 201 -5.84 -14.61 21.50
CA ASN A 201 -4.52 -13.97 21.59
C ASN A 201 -3.40 -14.85 21.03
N SER A 202 -3.50 -15.23 19.75
CA SER A 202 -2.45 -15.99 19.07
C SER A 202 -1.18 -15.16 18.87
N PHE A 203 -0.03 -15.78 19.12
CA PHE A 203 1.29 -15.18 18.88
C PHE A 203 1.84 -15.46 17.47
N ASN A 204 1.06 -16.10 16.60
CA ASN A 204 1.50 -16.46 15.24
C ASN A 204 0.34 -16.28 14.24
N HIS A 205 0.12 -15.05 13.80
CA HIS A 205 -0.95 -14.64 12.90
C HIS A 205 -0.42 -13.62 11.87
N TYR A 206 -0.44 -13.94 10.58
CA TYR A 206 0.27 -13.16 9.56
C TYR A 206 -0.41 -11.84 9.15
N ALA A 207 -1.64 -11.58 9.59
CA ALA A 207 -2.44 -10.44 9.10
C ALA A 207 -1.70 -9.09 9.13
N TYR A 208 -1.09 -8.73 10.26
CA TYR A 208 -0.31 -7.49 10.36
C TYR A 208 1.07 -7.56 9.67
N GLY A 209 1.50 -8.76 9.28
CA GLY A 209 2.68 -8.99 8.44
C GLY A 209 2.50 -8.50 7.00
N ALA A 210 1.29 -8.11 6.60
CA ALA A 210 1.01 -7.49 5.31
C ALA A 210 1.85 -6.22 5.04
N ILE A 211 2.36 -5.55 6.08
CA ILE A 211 3.35 -4.46 5.95
C ILE A 211 4.60 -4.89 5.14
N GLY A 212 4.89 -6.20 5.09
CA GLY A 212 5.94 -6.76 4.26
C GLY A 212 5.83 -6.31 2.81
N GLU A 213 4.62 -6.29 2.22
CA GLU A 213 4.41 -5.82 0.86
C GLU A 213 4.99 -4.42 0.64
N TRP A 214 4.73 -3.49 1.56
CA TRP A 214 5.24 -2.11 1.50
C TRP A 214 6.77 -2.06 1.61
N LEU A 215 7.39 -2.94 2.41
CA LEU A 215 8.85 -3.05 2.50
C LEU A 215 9.47 -3.50 1.16
N TYR A 216 8.86 -4.45 0.46
CA TYR A 216 9.34 -4.90 -0.86
C TYR A 216 9.10 -3.85 -1.94
N ARG A 217 7.85 -3.38 -2.03
CA ARG A 217 7.36 -2.54 -3.12
C ARG A 217 7.89 -1.11 -3.03
N ILE A 218 7.84 -0.52 -1.84
CA ILE A 218 8.14 0.91 -1.65
C ILE A 218 9.53 1.12 -1.08
N VAL A 219 9.86 0.49 0.05
CA VAL A 219 11.17 0.73 0.71
C VAL A 219 12.30 0.21 -0.16
N ALA A 220 12.25 -1.05 -0.58
CA ALA A 220 13.24 -1.60 -1.51
C ALA A 220 13.00 -1.13 -2.95
N GLY A 221 11.75 -0.89 -3.35
CA GLY A 221 11.42 -0.36 -4.66
C GLY A 221 11.17 -1.40 -5.74
N VAL A 222 10.73 -2.63 -5.40
CA VAL A 222 10.41 -3.67 -6.40
C VAL A 222 8.90 -3.68 -6.66
N GLU A 223 8.47 -2.96 -7.69
CA GLU A 223 7.07 -2.74 -8.04
C GLU A 223 6.61 -3.60 -9.22
N ILE A 224 5.29 -3.83 -9.26
CA ILE A 224 4.63 -4.56 -10.34
C ILE A 224 4.04 -3.55 -11.32
N ASP A 225 4.27 -3.74 -12.62
CA ASP A 225 3.52 -3.02 -13.65
C ASP A 225 2.10 -3.62 -13.81
N PRO A 226 1.03 -2.90 -13.45
CA PRO A 226 -0.34 -3.40 -13.59
C PRO A 226 -0.75 -3.62 -15.06
N GLN A 227 -0.10 -2.97 -16.03
CA GLN A 227 -0.36 -3.16 -17.46
C GLN A 227 0.36 -4.38 -18.03
N GLN A 228 1.41 -4.86 -17.36
CA GLN A 228 2.22 -6.01 -17.77
C GLN A 228 2.54 -6.90 -16.57
N PRO A 229 1.51 -7.58 -16.01
CA PRO A 229 1.60 -8.29 -14.74
C PRO A 229 2.57 -9.47 -14.77
N GLY A 230 2.91 -9.98 -13.58
CA GLY A 230 3.80 -11.13 -13.41
C GLY A 230 5.28 -10.81 -13.62
N TYR A 231 5.68 -9.55 -13.46
CA TYR A 231 7.03 -9.04 -13.70
C TYR A 231 7.50 -9.15 -15.17
N LYS A 232 6.57 -9.15 -16.13
CA LYS A 232 6.93 -9.06 -17.56
C LYS A 232 7.58 -7.71 -17.88
N HIS A 233 7.06 -6.66 -17.26
CA HIS A 233 7.74 -5.39 -17.07
C HIS A 233 7.80 -5.07 -15.58
N ILE A 234 8.97 -4.67 -15.10
CA ILE A 234 9.25 -4.40 -13.69
C ILE A 234 9.32 -2.89 -13.50
N ILE A 235 8.77 -2.39 -12.40
CA ILE A 235 9.00 -1.01 -11.99
C ILE A 235 10.00 -1.04 -10.83
N PHE A 236 11.12 -0.34 -10.98
CA PHE A 236 12.05 -0.10 -9.89
C PHE A 236 11.88 1.33 -9.39
N GLN A 237 11.41 1.50 -8.17
CA GLN A 237 11.16 2.82 -7.59
C GLN A 237 11.48 2.80 -6.09
N PRO A 238 12.76 2.80 -5.69
CA PRO A 238 13.12 2.81 -4.29
C PRO A 238 12.73 4.14 -3.64
N HIS A 239 12.20 4.07 -2.42
CA HIS A 239 11.92 5.24 -1.59
C HIS A 239 12.78 5.24 -0.31
N PRO A 240 14.04 5.70 -0.37
CA PRO A 240 14.85 5.92 0.83
C PRO A 240 14.16 6.89 1.80
N GLY A 241 14.18 6.57 3.08
CA GLY A 241 13.50 7.37 4.10
C GLY A 241 13.49 6.73 5.47
N GLY A 242 12.90 7.42 6.45
CA GLY A 242 12.75 6.89 7.81
C GLY A 242 14.06 6.58 8.52
N GLY A 243 15.17 7.22 8.14
CA GLY A 243 16.49 6.93 8.71
C GLY A 243 17.16 5.66 8.18
N LEU A 244 16.54 4.96 7.22
CA LEU A 244 17.18 3.85 6.52
C LEU A 244 18.24 4.40 5.56
N THR A 245 19.46 3.88 5.67
CA THR A 245 20.56 4.21 4.76
C THR A 245 20.80 3.14 3.70
N GLN A 246 20.15 1.98 3.82
CA GLN A 246 20.21 0.90 2.83
C GLN A 246 18.98 0.01 2.92
N ALA A 247 18.60 -0.59 1.79
CA ALA A 247 17.65 -1.69 1.73
C ALA A 247 17.96 -2.58 0.52
N LYS A 248 17.63 -3.87 0.61
CA LYS A 248 17.73 -4.82 -0.51
C LYS A 248 16.58 -5.80 -0.48
N ALA A 249 15.98 -6.04 -1.64
CA ALA A 249 14.99 -7.07 -1.85
C ALA A 249 15.30 -7.87 -3.13
N GLU A 250 14.91 -9.14 -3.11
CA GLU A 250 14.89 -10.04 -4.26
C GLU A 250 13.56 -10.81 -4.27
N VAL A 251 12.91 -10.85 -5.43
CA VAL A 251 11.73 -11.66 -5.70
C VAL A 251 12.08 -12.68 -6.78
N ARG A 252 11.83 -13.97 -6.51
CA ARG A 252 11.96 -15.03 -7.51
C ARG A 252 10.69 -15.09 -8.36
N SER A 253 10.72 -14.41 -9.50
CA SER A 253 9.61 -14.42 -10.47
C SER A 253 9.66 -15.65 -11.38
N LEU A 254 8.62 -15.84 -12.20
CA LEU A 254 8.60 -16.89 -13.23
C LEU A 254 9.66 -16.69 -14.33
N TYR A 255 10.23 -15.48 -14.45
CA TYR A 255 11.29 -15.16 -15.41
C TYR A 255 12.70 -15.29 -14.80
N GLY A 256 12.81 -15.46 -13.48
CA GLY A 256 14.06 -15.43 -12.74
C GLY A 256 14.09 -14.37 -11.64
N PRO A 257 15.27 -14.11 -11.03
CA PRO A 257 15.39 -13.16 -9.93
C PRO A 257 15.15 -11.72 -10.42
N VAL A 258 14.28 -11.01 -9.71
CA VAL A 258 14.07 -9.56 -9.80
C VAL A 258 14.59 -8.95 -8.52
N ALA A 259 15.59 -8.07 -8.59
CA ALA A 259 16.20 -7.50 -7.39
C ALA A 259 16.40 -6.00 -7.49
N CYS A 260 16.21 -5.33 -6.36
CA CYS A 260 16.56 -3.93 -6.15
C CYS A 260 17.29 -3.81 -4.81
N GLY A 261 18.45 -3.18 -4.82
CA GLY A 261 19.19 -2.89 -3.61
C GLY A 261 19.86 -1.53 -3.68
N TRP A 262 19.63 -0.69 -2.69
CA TRP A 262 20.20 0.63 -2.60
C TRP A 262 20.96 0.87 -1.30
N GLU A 263 21.95 1.75 -1.38
CA GLU A 263 22.73 2.25 -0.25
C GLU A 263 23.00 3.75 -0.46
N ILE A 264 22.78 4.55 0.58
CA ILE A 264 23.14 5.97 0.65
C ILE A 264 24.31 6.10 1.61
N LYS A 265 25.44 6.56 1.07
CA LYS A 265 26.65 6.86 1.84
C LYS A 265 27.33 8.08 1.25
N ASP A 266 27.78 9.00 2.11
CA ASP A 266 28.51 10.22 1.70
C ASP A 266 27.77 11.02 0.61
N LYS A 267 26.45 11.20 0.77
CA LYS A 267 25.56 11.88 -0.21
C LYS A 267 25.58 11.26 -1.61
N LYS A 268 25.82 9.96 -1.68
CA LYS A 268 25.84 9.19 -2.91
C LYS A 268 24.94 7.99 -2.78
N MET A 269 23.97 7.90 -3.68
CA MET A 269 23.15 6.72 -3.86
C MET A 269 23.91 5.72 -4.73
N ARG A 270 23.96 4.46 -4.29
CA ARG A 270 24.34 3.29 -5.09
C ARG A 270 23.11 2.42 -5.24
N LEU A 271 22.81 1.97 -6.45
CA LEU A 271 21.63 1.19 -6.78
C LEU A 271 22.02 -0.02 -7.62
N ASN A 272 21.59 -1.20 -7.19
CA ASN A 272 21.84 -2.48 -7.84
C ASN A 272 20.50 -3.05 -8.29
N LEU A 273 20.33 -3.20 -9.60
CA LEU A 273 19.08 -3.70 -10.21
C LEU A 273 19.36 -5.00 -10.97
N VAL A 274 18.43 -5.95 -10.89
CA VAL A 274 18.47 -7.19 -11.67
C VAL A 274 17.16 -7.33 -12.44
N VAL A 275 17.27 -7.30 -13.77
CA VAL A 275 16.17 -7.54 -14.70
C VAL A 275 16.40 -8.90 -15.36
N PRO A 276 15.56 -9.92 -15.09
CA PRO A 276 15.75 -11.25 -15.66
C PRO A 276 15.62 -11.26 -17.20
N PRO A 277 16.16 -12.28 -17.89
CA PRO A 277 15.97 -12.44 -19.33
C PRO A 277 14.48 -12.45 -19.72
N ASN A 278 14.19 -12.01 -20.94
CA ASN A 278 12.83 -11.93 -21.50
C ASN A 278 11.88 -10.97 -20.74
N THR A 279 12.40 -10.07 -19.91
CA THR A 279 11.64 -8.99 -19.29
C THR A 279 12.29 -7.63 -19.56
N THR A 280 11.59 -6.57 -19.18
CA THR A 280 12.07 -5.18 -19.26
C THR A 280 11.78 -4.48 -17.93
N ALA A 281 12.35 -3.30 -17.72
CA ALA A 281 12.04 -2.51 -16.54
C ALA A 281 11.99 -1.01 -16.81
N THR A 282 11.23 -0.30 -15.98
CA THR A 282 11.32 1.14 -15.79
C THR A 282 11.92 1.40 -14.43
N ALA A 283 13.08 2.07 -14.36
CA ALA A 283 13.68 2.49 -13.11
C ALA A 283 13.48 3.99 -12.89
N ILE A 284 12.88 4.37 -11.78
CA ILE A 284 12.65 5.74 -11.35
C ILE A 284 13.64 6.02 -10.22
N LEU A 285 14.66 6.81 -10.53
CA LEU A 285 15.73 7.15 -9.61
C LEU A 285 15.36 8.42 -8.85
N PRO A 286 15.04 8.34 -7.54
CA PRO A 286 14.56 9.49 -6.79
C PRO A 286 15.66 10.54 -6.63
N ASN A 287 15.29 11.82 -6.82
CA ASN A 287 16.17 12.98 -6.62
C ASN A 287 17.50 12.90 -7.40
N ALA A 288 17.48 12.23 -8.55
CA ALA A 288 18.65 12.08 -9.41
C ALA A 288 18.70 13.23 -10.44
N GLN A 289 19.92 13.64 -10.79
CA GLN A 289 20.18 14.49 -11.95
C GLN A 289 20.73 13.63 -13.08
N LEU A 290 20.12 13.69 -14.27
CA LEU A 290 20.43 12.80 -15.40
C LEU A 290 21.92 12.72 -15.71
N ASP A 291 22.61 13.85 -15.74
CA ASP A 291 24.05 13.93 -16.03
C ASP A 291 24.94 13.36 -14.92
N SER A 292 24.40 13.19 -13.71
CA SER A 292 25.12 12.64 -12.56
C SER A 292 25.07 11.11 -12.50
N VAL A 293 24.08 10.48 -13.16
CA VAL A 293 23.87 9.03 -13.10
C VAL A 293 24.88 8.29 -13.97
N LYS A 294 25.58 7.33 -13.37
CA LYS A 294 26.64 6.55 -14.02
C LYS A 294 26.60 5.09 -13.59
N GLU A 295 27.12 4.22 -14.44
CA GLU A 295 27.52 2.86 -14.07
C GLU A 295 29.05 2.76 -14.16
N GLY A 296 29.71 2.63 -13.00
CA GLY A 296 31.16 2.79 -12.91
C GLY A 296 31.61 4.15 -13.43
N VAL A 297 32.31 4.16 -14.58
CA VAL A 297 32.73 5.39 -15.28
C VAL A 297 31.85 5.75 -16.47
N LYS A 298 30.92 4.87 -16.88
CA LYS A 298 30.07 5.05 -18.05
C LYS A 298 28.89 5.97 -17.72
N LYS A 299 28.62 6.95 -18.58
CA LYS A 299 27.34 7.68 -18.59
C LYS A 299 26.23 6.77 -19.12
N LEU A 300 24.98 7.01 -18.73
CA LEU A 300 23.81 6.17 -19.07
C LEU A 300 23.72 5.81 -20.56
N GLY A 301 23.93 6.75 -21.49
CA GLY A 301 23.87 6.48 -22.93
C GLY A 301 24.96 5.55 -23.49
N LYS A 302 25.90 5.10 -22.65
CA LYS A 302 26.94 4.11 -22.98
C LYS A 302 26.83 2.83 -22.14
N VAL A 303 25.77 2.69 -21.34
CA VAL A 303 25.52 1.51 -20.51
C VAL A 303 24.71 0.52 -21.31
N ASP A 304 25.22 -0.71 -21.44
CA ASP A 304 24.56 -1.78 -22.16
C ASP A 304 23.23 -2.13 -21.46
N GLY A 305 22.15 -2.27 -22.23
CA GLY A 305 20.81 -2.56 -21.70
C GLY A 305 20.01 -1.32 -21.26
N VAL A 306 20.62 -0.13 -21.15
CA VAL A 306 19.85 1.13 -21.02
C VAL A 306 19.28 1.50 -22.39
N ILE A 307 17.96 1.38 -22.54
CA ILE A 307 17.23 1.63 -23.79
C ILE A 307 16.93 3.12 -23.95
N ALA A 308 16.55 3.78 -22.86
CA ALA A 308 16.26 5.21 -22.83
C ALA A 308 16.47 5.78 -21.42
N SER A 309 16.74 7.07 -21.35
CA SER A 309 16.87 7.82 -20.09
C SER A 309 16.34 9.24 -20.26
N GLU A 310 15.57 9.74 -19.29
CA GLU A 310 15.02 11.09 -19.29
C GLU A 310 14.98 11.68 -17.88
N GLN A 311 15.12 13.01 -17.77
CA GLN A 311 14.83 13.74 -16.53
C GLN A 311 13.32 14.00 -16.46
N LYS A 312 12.68 13.67 -15.33
CA LYS A 312 11.27 13.96 -15.03
C LYS A 312 11.15 14.61 -13.67
N GLY A 313 11.00 15.94 -13.66
CA GLY A 313 11.01 16.71 -12.42
C GLY A 313 12.32 16.49 -11.67
N SER A 314 12.24 16.12 -10.39
CA SER A 314 13.40 15.79 -9.55
C SER A 314 14.02 14.42 -9.84
N ASP A 315 13.37 13.58 -10.62
CA ASP A 315 13.75 12.17 -10.77
C ASP A 315 14.31 11.88 -12.17
N VAL A 316 15.09 10.80 -12.28
CA VAL A 316 15.53 10.27 -13.57
C VAL A 316 14.79 8.97 -13.85
N VAL A 317 14.21 8.86 -15.04
CA VAL A 317 13.51 7.65 -15.48
C VAL A 317 14.32 6.94 -16.55
N LEU A 318 14.59 5.66 -16.33
CA LEU A 318 15.30 4.78 -17.24
C LEU A 318 14.38 3.69 -17.77
N LYS A 319 14.48 3.38 -19.06
CA LYS A 319 13.96 2.15 -19.65
C LYS A 319 15.10 1.16 -19.82
N LEU A 320 14.95 -0.04 -19.29
CA LEU A 320 15.99 -1.06 -19.18
C LEU A 320 15.55 -2.35 -19.87
N GLY A 321 16.48 -3.01 -20.57
CA GLY A 321 16.36 -4.41 -20.98
C GLY A 321 16.76 -5.35 -19.83
N SER A 322 16.84 -6.65 -20.13
CA SER A 322 17.40 -7.64 -19.19
C SER A 322 18.87 -7.38 -18.90
N GLY A 323 19.29 -7.57 -17.66
CA GLY A 323 20.68 -7.38 -17.23
C GLY A 323 20.80 -7.06 -15.74
N THR A 324 22.04 -6.86 -15.32
CA THR A 324 22.37 -6.37 -13.98
C THR A 324 22.97 -4.97 -14.11
N TYR A 325 22.40 -4.02 -13.36
CA TYR A 325 22.79 -2.61 -13.43
C TYR A 325 23.32 -2.15 -12.07
N ASN A 326 24.48 -1.49 -12.07
CA ASN A 326 25.13 -0.95 -10.87
C ASN A 326 25.27 0.57 -10.98
N LEU A 327 24.16 1.26 -10.72
CA LEU A 327 24.04 2.70 -10.90
C LEU A 327 24.53 3.45 -9.67
N ALA A 328 25.08 4.64 -9.89
CA ALA A 328 25.39 5.58 -8.82
C ALA A 328 25.16 7.02 -9.24
N TYR A 329 24.69 7.83 -8.30
CA TYR A 329 24.45 9.27 -8.49
C TYR A 329 24.55 10.02 -7.17
N ALA A 330 24.77 11.33 -7.25
CA ALA A 330 24.73 12.19 -6.06
C ALA A 330 23.28 12.36 -5.60
N CYS A 331 23.03 12.23 -4.30
CA CYS A 331 21.74 12.51 -3.68
C CYS A 331 21.91 13.57 -2.61
N GLU A 332 20.88 14.40 -2.39
CA GLU A 332 20.91 15.46 -1.37
C GLU A 332 20.94 14.90 0.06
#